data_AF-A0A5C7PP38-F1
#
_entry.id   AF-A0A5C7PP38-F1
#
_cell.length_a   1.000
_cell.length_b   1.000
_cell.length_c   1.000
_cell.angle_alpha   90.00
_cell.angle_beta   90.00
_cell.angle_gamma   90.00
#
_symmetry.space_group_name_H-M   'P 1'
#
loop_
_entity.id
_entity.type
_entity.pdbx_description
1 polymer ?
#
loop_
_entity_poly.entity_id
_entity_poly.type
_entity_poly.pdbx_seq_one_letter_code
_entity_poly.pdbx_strand_id
1 'polypeptide(L)'
;MSPPPVPIRREIVLGRNSTVWRRLATHPALAGTSFTAIGHHDLSGFDFSSHDRVWVFSYSRVPAENHAMLARLGAAGVAEIAYLSSSSAIVTRRTRCWEYPRVKQQAEDEALALPNGKVLTVGLMHADAAELPAGDNIATSYDMLADFMRSPAWTDGDGRRRHLFRIEPRPYRSGLERALARLYGAALDACGTQPCLLRPIDLLLRLLGMRWYGYTFLSNRLWTSTTS
;
A
#
# COMPACT_ATOMS: atom_id res chain seq x y z
N MET A 1 -9.68 30.61 8.19
CA MET A 1 -10.24 30.06 6.93
C MET A 1 -9.11 29.36 6.22
N SER A 2 -9.24 28.07 5.91
CA SER A 2 -8.25 27.37 5.09
C SER A 2 -8.29 27.92 3.66
N PRO A 3 -7.14 28.13 3.00
CA PRO A 3 -7.13 28.56 1.61
C PRO A 3 -7.86 27.54 0.73
N PRO A 4 -8.49 27.98 -0.38
CA PRO A 4 -9.14 27.07 -1.32
C PRO A 4 -8.12 26.07 -1.90
N PRO A 5 -8.55 24.85 -2.25
CA PRO A 5 -7.66 23.85 -2.83
C PRO A 5 -7.06 24.35 -4.15
N VAL A 6 -5.76 24.14 -4.33
CA VAL A 6 -5.05 24.48 -5.57
C VAL A 6 -5.54 23.55 -6.68
N PRO A 7 -5.94 24.06 -7.86
CA PRO A 7 -6.45 23.22 -8.94
C PRO A 7 -5.35 22.30 -9.48
N ILE A 8 -5.64 21.00 -9.55
CA ILE A 8 -4.74 20.01 -10.18
C ILE A 8 -4.79 20.18 -11.69
N ARG A 9 -3.62 20.27 -12.33
CA ARG A 9 -3.47 20.37 -13.80
C ARG A 9 -2.67 19.23 -14.40
N ARG A 10 -1.77 18.61 -13.64
CA ARG A 10 -0.94 17.49 -14.09
C ARG A 10 -0.99 16.35 -13.08
N GLU A 11 -1.13 15.14 -13.61
CA GLU A 11 -1.08 13.90 -12.84
C GLU A 11 0.29 13.25 -13.06
N ILE A 12 1.10 13.21 -12.01
CA ILE A 12 2.47 12.68 -12.05
C ILE A 12 2.50 11.34 -11.31
N VAL A 13 3.14 10.34 -11.89
CA VAL A 13 3.35 9.04 -11.25
C VAL A 13 4.84 8.85 -10.95
N LEU A 14 5.18 8.80 -9.67
CA LEU A 14 6.49 8.34 -9.21
C LEU A 14 6.48 6.83 -9.06
N GLY A 15 7.29 6.16 -9.87
CA GLY A 15 7.34 4.70 -9.92
C GLY A 15 6.89 4.12 -11.25
N ARG A 16 7.37 4.69 -12.38
CA ARG A 16 7.11 4.20 -13.75
C ARG A 16 7.24 2.68 -13.90
N ASN A 17 8.18 2.06 -13.19
CA ASN A 17 8.44 0.62 -13.27
C ASN A 17 7.64 -0.22 -12.25
N SER A 18 6.83 0.41 -11.41
CA SER A 18 5.95 -0.30 -10.47
C SER A 18 5.03 -1.26 -11.23
N THR A 19 4.98 -2.52 -10.78
CA THR A 19 4.06 -3.52 -11.35
C THR A 19 2.60 -3.07 -11.25
N VAL A 20 2.24 -2.34 -10.19
CA VAL A 20 0.89 -1.80 -10.03
C VAL A 20 0.61 -0.74 -11.09
N TRP A 21 1.53 0.24 -11.23
CA TRP A 21 1.37 1.29 -12.22
C TRP A 21 1.34 0.74 -13.65
N ARG A 22 2.23 -0.19 -14.01
CA ARG A 22 2.26 -0.78 -15.36
C ARG A 22 0.93 -1.42 -15.76
N ARG A 23 0.20 -2.02 -14.80
CA ARG A 23 -1.15 -2.55 -15.05
C ARG A 23 -2.20 -1.43 -15.13
N LEU A 24 -2.08 -0.39 -14.31
CA LEU A 24 -3.00 0.76 -14.32
C LEU A 24 -2.84 1.65 -15.56
N ALA A 25 -1.63 1.80 -16.10
CA ALA A 25 -1.33 2.67 -17.22
C ALA A 25 -2.12 2.31 -18.49
N THR A 26 -2.55 1.04 -18.61
CA THR A 26 -3.39 0.54 -19.70
C THR A 26 -4.84 0.32 -19.29
N HIS A 27 -5.24 0.76 -18.09
CA HIS A 27 -6.58 0.50 -17.55
C HIS A 27 -7.63 1.38 -18.23
N PRO A 28 -8.75 0.83 -18.73
CA PRO A 28 -9.76 1.61 -19.47
C PRO A 28 -10.31 2.82 -18.69
N ALA A 29 -10.50 2.67 -17.38
CA ALA A 29 -10.97 3.75 -16.51
C ALA A 29 -10.02 4.98 -16.47
N LEU A 30 -8.76 4.82 -16.84
CA LEU A 30 -7.75 5.89 -16.85
C LEU A 30 -7.45 6.44 -18.26
N ALA A 31 -8.08 5.91 -19.31
CA ALA A 31 -7.77 6.28 -20.69
C ALA A 31 -7.96 7.78 -21.02
N GLY A 32 -8.84 8.46 -20.29
CA GLY A 32 -9.08 9.91 -20.43
C GLY A 32 -8.15 10.81 -19.61
N THR A 33 -7.27 10.24 -18.78
CA THR A 33 -6.38 10.98 -17.88
C THR A 33 -4.94 10.89 -18.38
N SER A 34 -4.32 12.02 -18.65
CA SER A 34 -2.91 12.06 -19.05
C SER A 34 -2.00 12.00 -17.83
N PHE A 35 -1.32 10.87 -17.65
CA PHE A 35 -0.33 10.67 -16.58
C PHE A 35 1.09 10.80 -17.11
N THR A 36 1.92 11.57 -16.40
CA THR A 36 3.37 11.60 -16.63
C THR A 36 4.06 10.69 -15.62
N ALA A 37 4.43 9.49 -16.06
CA ALA A 37 5.12 8.53 -15.20
C ALA A 37 6.64 8.65 -15.30
N ILE A 38 7.30 8.80 -14.15
CA ILE A 38 8.77 8.93 -14.04
C ILE A 38 9.37 7.90 -13.07
N GLY A 39 10.64 7.61 -13.26
CA GLY A 39 11.43 6.69 -12.45
C GLY A 39 12.22 7.38 -11.34
N HIS A 40 13.00 6.58 -10.62
CA HIS A 40 13.84 7.03 -9.51
C HIS A 40 14.91 8.04 -9.97
N HIS A 41 15.56 7.76 -11.12
CA HIS A 41 16.63 8.59 -11.68
C HIS A 41 16.14 9.92 -12.27
N ASP A 42 14.87 9.97 -12.68
CA ASP A 42 14.28 11.18 -13.26
C ASP A 42 13.95 12.22 -12.18
N LEU A 43 13.81 11.78 -10.91
CA LEU A 43 13.33 12.61 -9.83
C LEU A 43 14.13 13.90 -9.71
N SER A 44 15.46 13.84 -9.76
CA SER A 44 16.35 14.99 -9.52
C SER A 44 16.24 16.08 -10.59
N GLY A 45 15.89 15.72 -11.82
CA GLY A 45 15.75 16.64 -12.96
C GLY A 45 14.31 16.99 -13.31
N PHE A 46 13.32 16.36 -12.67
CA PHE A 46 11.92 16.60 -12.98
C PHE A 46 11.45 17.97 -12.46
N ASP A 47 10.82 18.74 -13.35
CA ASP A 47 10.26 20.06 -13.09
C ASP A 47 8.82 19.95 -12.56
N PHE A 48 8.73 19.87 -11.23
CA PHE A 48 7.46 19.85 -10.52
C PHE A 48 6.86 21.26 -10.43
N SER A 49 5.54 21.34 -10.48
CA SER A 49 4.78 22.58 -10.33
C SER A 49 3.84 22.52 -9.14
N SER A 50 3.41 23.69 -8.66
CA SER A 50 2.40 23.82 -7.61
C SER A 50 1.00 23.32 -8.01
N HIS A 51 0.80 22.90 -9.26
CA HIS A 51 -0.47 22.36 -9.77
C HIS A 51 -0.39 20.85 -10.02
N ASP A 52 0.68 20.19 -9.56
CA ASP A 52 0.88 18.76 -9.75
C ASP A 52 0.24 17.97 -8.60
N ARG A 53 -0.49 16.90 -8.95
CA ARG A 53 -0.72 15.79 -8.04
C ARG A 53 0.32 14.71 -8.33
N VAL A 54 0.99 14.24 -7.29
CA VAL A 54 2.02 13.19 -7.40
C VAL A 54 1.56 11.92 -6.71
N TRP A 55 1.35 10.87 -7.50
CA TRP A 55 1.09 9.51 -7.00
C TRP A 55 2.39 8.76 -6.78
N VAL A 56 2.67 8.36 -5.54
CA VAL A 56 3.91 7.68 -5.19
C VAL A 56 3.68 6.18 -5.05
N PHE A 57 4.08 5.42 -6.08
CA PHE A 57 3.95 3.96 -6.12
C PHE A 57 5.23 3.27 -5.63
N SER A 58 5.24 2.85 -4.36
CA SER A 58 6.29 1.97 -3.78
C SER A 58 7.71 2.30 -4.23
N TYR A 59 8.12 3.55 -3.97
CA TYR A 59 9.32 4.17 -4.50
C TYR A 59 10.63 3.45 -4.13
N SER A 60 10.83 3.15 -2.84
CA SER A 60 12.04 2.43 -2.38
C SER A 60 11.79 1.58 -1.13
N ARG A 61 12.63 0.54 -0.96
CA ARG A 61 12.77 -0.21 0.29
C ARG A 61 13.72 0.46 1.29
N VAL A 62 14.53 1.43 0.84
CA VAL A 62 15.48 2.16 1.66
C VAL A 62 14.76 3.39 2.26
N PRO A 63 14.67 3.52 3.59
CA PRO A 63 14.00 4.66 4.22
C PRO A 63 14.54 6.02 3.77
N ALA A 64 15.87 6.17 3.70
CA ALA A 64 16.51 7.43 3.33
C ALA A 64 16.12 7.91 1.92
N GLU A 65 15.89 6.98 0.97
CA GLU A 65 15.44 7.32 -0.37
C GLU A 65 13.99 7.81 -0.38
N ASN A 66 13.10 7.21 0.43
CA ASN A 66 11.73 7.70 0.58
C ASN A 66 11.72 9.10 1.21
N HIS A 67 12.54 9.32 2.23
CA HIS A 67 12.70 10.61 2.89
C HIS A 67 13.16 11.70 1.90
N ALA A 68 14.24 11.44 1.16
CA ALA A 68 14.76 12.39 0.17
C ALA A 68 13.73 12.72 -0.91
N MET A 69 12.96 11.72 -1.35
CA MET A 69 11.88 11.92 -2.33
C MET A 69 10.75 12.79 -1.78
N LEU A 70 10.25 12.49 -0.58
CA LEU A 70 9.18 13.28 0.05
C LEU A 70 9.63 14.71 0.34
N ALA A 71 10.87 14.89 0.83
CA ALA A 71 11.45 16.20 1.06
C ALA A 71 11.51 17.04 -0.24
N ARG A 72 11.91 16.41 -1.35
CA ARG A 72 11.91 17.08 -2.66
C ARG A 72 10.52 17.50 -3.11
N LEU A 73 9.52 16.61 -2.99
CA LEU A 73 8.14 16.94 -3.34
C LEU A 73 7.58 18.07 -2.48
N GLY A 74 7.89 18.07 -1.19
CA GLY A 74 7.56 19.16 -0.27
C GLY A 74 8.20 20.48 -0.68
N ALA A 75 9.50 20.47 -1.00
CA ALA A 75 10.23 21.65 -1.45
C ALA A 75 9.73 22.20 -2.79
N ALA A 76 9.29 21.33 -3.69
CA ALA A 76 8.67 21.70 -4.96
C ALA A 76 7.27 22.33 -4.80
N GLY A 77 6.66 22.21 -3.62
CA GLY A 77 5.36 22.81 -3.33
C GLY A 77 4.22 22.26 -4.20
N VAL A 78 4.28 20.98 -4.58
CA VAL A 78 3.23 20.32 -5.39
C VAL A 78 1.85 20.46 -4.73
N ALA A 79 0.76 20.40 -5.50
CA ALA A 79 -0.58 20.57 -4.94
C ALA A 79 -0.98 19.43 -4.00
N GLU A 80 -0.64 18.18 -4.35
CA GLU A 80 -0.98 17.00 -3.56
C GLU A 80 0.06 15.89 -3.72
N ILE A 81 0.42 15.24 -2.62
CA ILE A 81 1.26 14.04 -2.62
C ILE A 81 0.41 12.86 -2.17
N ALA A 82 0.01 12.00 -3.09
CA ALA A 82 -0.76 10.79 -2.82
C ALA A 82 0.19 9.60 -2.66
N TYR A 83 0.61 9.30 -1.43
CA TYR A 83 1.48 8.18 -1.13
C TYR A 83 0.71 6.86 -1.07
N LEU A 84 1.04 5.90 -1.96
CA LEU A 84 0.47 4.56 -1.90
C LEU A 84 1.21 3.70 -0.87
N SER A 85 0.56 3.53 0.27
CA SER A 85 0.98 2.60 1.32
C SER A 85 0.34 1.21 1.15
N SER A 86 0.66 0.30 2.05
CA SER A 86 0.16 -1.07 2.08
C SER A 86 -0.58 -1.33 3.38
N SER A 87 -1.64 -2.13 3.32
CA SER A 87 -2.35 -2.66 4.50
C SER A 87 -1.39 -3.30 5.50
N SER A 88 -0.27 -3.88 5.04
CA SER A 88 0.76 -4.47 5.89
C SER A 88 1.43 -3.50 6.86
N ALA A 89 1.39 -2.17 6.63
CA ALA A 89 1.96 -1.18 7.55
C ALA A 89 1.33 -1.28 8.96
N ILE A 90 0.06 -1.68 9.06
CA ILE A 90 -0.65 -1.88 10.34
C ILE A 90 0.06 -2.86 11.28
N VAL A 91 0.85 -3.80 10.72
CA VAL A 91 1.60 -4.80 11.49
C VAL A 91 2.57 -4.14 12.47
N THR A 92 3.05 -2.93 12.16
CA THR A 92 3.94 -2.14 13.03
C THR A 92 3.34 -1.77 14.38
N ARG A 93 2.00 -1.78 14.51
CA ARG A 93 1.29 -1.61 15.78
C ARG A 93 1.54 -2.75 16.77
N ARG A 94 1.88 -3.94 16.27
CA ARG A 94 2.16 -5.14 17.07
C ARG A 94 3.64 -5.50 17.10
N THR A 95 4.35 -5.32 15.98
CA THR A 95 5.76 -5.69 15.86
C THR A 95 6.49 -4.90 14.78
N ARG A 96 7.78 -4.67 14.97
CA ARG A 96 8.65 -4.02 13.98
C ARG A 96 9.62 -5.00 13.29
N CYS A 97 9.38 -6.30 13.42
CA CYS A 97 10.34 -7.33 13.00
C CYS A 97 10.45 -7.55 11.48
N TRP A 98 9.46 -7.11 10.69
CA TRP A 98 9.54 -7.14 9.24
C TRP A 98 9.91 -5.76 8.70
N GLU A 99 10.89 -5.76 7.80
CA GLU A 99 11.39 -4.55 7.17
C GLU A 99 10.31 -3.84 6.35
N TYR A 100 9.60 -4.57 5.49
CA TYR A 100 8.63 -3.97 4.57
C TYR A 100 7.51 -3.18 5.27
N PRO A 101 6.76 -3.75 6.26
CA PRO A 101 5.81 -2.98 7.07
C PRO A 101 6.42 -1.74 7.74
N ARG A 102 7.63 -1.86 8.29
CA ARG A 102 8.32 -0.77 9.00
C ARG A 102 8.65 0.38 8.06
N VAL A 103 9.22 0.07 6.90
CA VAL A 103 9.55 1.08 5.87
C VAL A 103 8.29 1.77 5.37
N LYS A 104 7.20 1.02 5.17
CA LYS A 104 5.91 1.60 4.75
C LYS A 104 5.31 2.53 5.80
N GLN A 105 5.29 2.11 7.07
CA GLN A 105 4.81 2.98 8.16
C GLN A 105 5.63 4.27 8.25
N GLN A 106 6.96 4.18 8.18
CA GLN A 106 7.83 5.35 8.22
C GLN A 106 7.50 6.33 7.08
N ALA A 107 7.34 5.83 5.85
CA ALA A 107 7.00 6.68 4.71
C ALA A 107 5.58 7.26 4.80
N GLU A 108 4.61 6.57 5.42
CA GLU A 108 3.30 7.15 5.73
C GLU A 108 3.42 8.35 6.66
N ASP A 109 4.18 8.20 7.74
CA ASP A 109 4.36 9.23 8.76
C ASP A 109 5.06 10.46 8.15
N GLU A 110 6.09 10.25 7.34
CA GLU A 110 6.80 11.30 6.61
C GLU A 110 5.90 11.99 5.57
N ALA A 111 5.08 11.26 4.82
CA ALA A 111 4.14 11.85 3.89
C ALA A 111 3.10 12.71 4.62
N LEU A 112 2.64 12.27 5.80
CA LEU A 112 1.64 13.02 6.57
C LEU A 112 2.21 14.22 7.33
N ALA A 113 3.52 14.26 7.55
CA ALA A 113 4.18 15.45 8.07
C ALA A 113 4.16 16.63 7.06
N LEU A 114 4.03 16.36 5.76
CA LEU A 114 3.89 17.40 4.73
C LEU A 114 2.46 17.94 4.69
N PRO A 115 2.22 19.26 4.60
CA PRO A 115 0.86 19.83 4.69
C PRO A 115 -0.10 19.36 3.56
N ASN A 116 0.44 19.06 2.39
CA ASN A 116 -0.24 18.59 1.19
C ASN A 116 -0.17 17.06 1.00
N GLY A 117 0.38 16.32 1.98
CA GLY A 117 0.52 14.88 1.90
C GLY A 117 -0.75 14.12 2.25
N LYS A 118 -1.00 13.04 1.51
CA LYS A 118 -2.12 12.12 1.66
C LYS A 118 -1.61 10.68 1.62
N VAL A 119 -2.26 9.79 2.36
CA VAL A 119 -1.92 8.36 2.37
C VAL A 119 -3.10 7.53 1.88
N LEU A 120 -2.87 6.79 0.80
CA LEU A 120 -3.78 5.78 0.29
C LEU A 120 -3.28 4.40 0.70
N THR A 121 -3.98 3.73 1.61
CA THR A 121 -3.62 2.37 2.04
C THR A 121 -4.33 1.37 1.14
N VAL A 122 -3.55 0.59 0.38
CA VAL A 122 -4.09 -0.49 -0.47
C VAL A 122 -3.79 -1.86 0.15
N GLY A 123 -4.67 -2.82 -0.10
CA GLY A 123 -4.50 -4.23 0.23
C GLY A 123 -3.59 -4.98 -0.76
N LEU A 124 -3.74 -6.30 -0.80
CA LEU A 124 -3.19 -7.13 -1.85
C LEU A 124 -3.85 -6.76 -3.18
N MET A 125 -3.05 -6.26 -4.13
CA MET A 125 -3.52 -5.92 -5.47
C MET A 125 -3.87 -7.19 -6.26
N HIS A 126 -5.03 -7.20 -6.91
CA HIS A 126 -5.44 -8.31 -7.76
C HIS A 126 -6.23 -7.82 -8.99
N ALA A 127 -6.14 -8.57 -10.09
CA ALA A 127 -7.07 -8.42 -11.21
C ALA A 127 -8.30 -9.30 -10.99
N ASP A 128 -8.06 -10.56 -10.61
CA ASP A 128 -9.08 -11.53 -10.22
C ASP A 128 -8.90 -11.92 -8.75
N ALA A 129 -10.00 -11.94 -7.99
CA ALA A 129 -10.00 -12.39 -6.60
C ALA A 129 -9.52 -13.86 -6.45
N ALA A 130 -9.60 -14.67 -7.51
CA ALA A 130 -9.04 -16.02 -7.53
C ALA A 130 -7.50 -16.07 -7.37
N GLU A 131 -6.80 -14.97 -7.65
CA GLU A 131 -5.35 -14.85 -7.45
C GLU A 131 -4.94 -14.69 -5.97
N LEU A 132 -5.90 -14.39 -5.09
CA LEU A 132 -5.65 -14.13 -3.67
C LEU A 132 -5.34 -15.43 -2.90
N PRO A 133 -4.53 -15.36 -1.82
CA PRO A 133 -4.34 -16.48 -0.90
C PRO A 133 -5.66 -17.00 -0.31
N ALA A 134 -5.67 -18.25 0.15
CA ALA A 134 -6.78 -18.74 0.99
C ALA A 134 -6.92 -17.96 2.30
N GLY A 135 -8.14 -17.91 2.85
CA GLY A 135 -8.49 -17.14 4.05
C GLY A 135 -9.05 -15.75 3.72
N ASP A 136 -9.19 -14.92 4.75
CA ASP A 136 -9.61 -13.52 4.57
C ASP A 136 -8.44 -12.68 4.07
N ASN A 137 -8.69 -11.88 3.03
CA ASN A 137 -7.69 -11.03 2.43
C ASN A 137 -8.11 -9.58 2.46
N ILE A 138 -7.23 -8.70 2.94
CA ILE A 138 -7.37 -7.28 2.71
C ILE A 138 -6.87 -6.99 1.32
N ALA A 139 -7.78 -6.70 0.41
CA ALA A 139 -7.51 -6.73 -1.02
C ALA A 139 -8.06 -5.49 -1.74
N THR A 140 -7.37 -5.10 -2.80
CA THR A 140 -7.71 -3.96 -3.65
C THR A 140 -7.68 -4.42 -5.10
N SER A 141 -8.80 -4.29 -5.81
CA SER A 141 -8.80 -4.56 -7.25
C SER A 141 -8.12 -3.42 -8.02
N TYR A 142 -7.59 -3.71 -9.21
CA TYR A 142 -7.11 -2.66 -10.10
C TYR A 142 -8.22 -1.68 -10.49
N ASP A 143 -9.47 -2.14 -10.66
CA ASP A 143 -10.63 -1.27 -10.90
C ASP A 143 -10.82 -0.27 -9.76
N MET A 144 -10.77 -0.73 -8.51
CA MET A 144 -10.96 0.12 -7.33
C MET A 144 -9.89 1.23 -7.26
N LEU A 145 -8.64 0.88 -7.55
CA LEU A 145 -7.54 1.85 -7.57
C LEU A 145 -7.63 2.80 -8.77
N ALA A 146 -8.01 2.31 -9.95
CA ALA A 146 -8.20 3.14 -11.14
C ALA A 146 -9.35 4.14 -10.94
N ASP A 147 -10.49 3.70 -10.39
CA ASP A 147 -11.61 4.58 -10.06
C ASP A 147 -11.24 5.64 -9.04
N PHE A 148 -10.49 5.27 -8.01
CA PHE A 148 -9.98 6.23 -7.04
C PHE A 148 -9.04 7.25 -7.69
N MET A 149 -8.10 6.82 -8.53
CA MET A 149 -7.18 7.75 -9.21
C MET A 149 -7.89 8.71 -10.16
N ARG A 150 -8.97 8.25 -10.82
CA ARG A 150 -9.80 9.09 -11.71
C ARG A 150 -10.56 10.17 -10.93
N SER A 151 -11.05 9.86 -9.74
CA SER A 151 -11.80 10.81 -8.92
C SER A 151 -11.47 10.63 -7.42
N PRO A 152 -10.31 11.16 -6.97
CA PRO A 152 -9.84 10.92 -5.61
C PRO A 152 -10.75 11.57 -4.57
N ALA A 153 -11.21 10.77 -3.61
CA ALA A 153 -12.03 11.20 -2.49
C ALA A 153 -11.40 10.77 -1.16
N TRP A 154 -10.72 11.71 -0.51
CA TRP A 154 -10.07 11.50 0.78
C TRP A 154 -11.08 11.66 1.92
N THR A 155 -11.57 10.54 2.46
CA THR A 155 -12.70 10.50 3.40
C THR A 155 -12.31 10.10 4.82
N ASP A 156 -11.09 9.62 5.04
CA ASP A 156 -10.63 9.17 6.35
C ASP A 156 -9.65 10.17 7.00
N GLY A 157 -9.67 10.21 8.34
CA GLY A 157 -8.93 11.20 9.13
C GLY A 157 -9.41 12.63 8.83
N ASP A 158 -8.51 13.61 8.93
CA ASP A 158 -8.78 15.02 8.57
C ASP A 158 -8.82 15.23 7.04
N GLY A 159 -9.42 14.27 6.31
CA GLY A 159 -9.42 14.22 4.85
C GLY A 159 -8.03 13.95 4.26
N ARG A 160 -7.14 13.28 5.00
CA ARG A 160 -5.73 13.04 4.60
C ARG A 160 -5.38 11.57 4.43
N ARG A 161 -6.30 10.67 4.77
CA ARG A 161 -6.12 9.22 4.59
C ARG A 161 -7.28 8.66 3.78
N ARG A 162 -7.02 7.52 3.13
CA ARG A 162 -8.06 6.65 2.59
C ARG A 162 -7.62 5.21 2.69
N HIS A 163 -8.46 4.36 3.26
CA HIS A 163 -8.33 2.91 3.13
C HIS A 163 -9.07 2.45 1.88
N LEU A 164 -8.33 1.94 0.88
CA LEU A 164 -8.89 1.52 -0.39
C LEU A 164 -8.75 0.02 -0.54
N PHE A 165 -9.49 -0.73 0.27
CA PHE A 165 -9.52 -2.18 0.25
C PHE A 165 -10.85 -2.70 0.79
N ARG A 166 -11.11 -3.98 0.56
CA ARG A 166 -12.19 -4.74 1.19
C ARG A 166 -11.68 -6.07 1.72
N ILE A 167 -12.46 -6.71 2.58
CA ILE A 167 -12.21 -8.08 3.03
C ILE A 167 -12.71 -9.03 1.94
N GLU A 168 -11.81 -9.82 1.36
CA GLU A 168 -12.07 -10.81 0.32
C GLU A 168 -11.83 -12.22 0.85
N PRO A 169 -12.88 -12.95 1.24
CA PRO A 169 -12.75 -14.31 1.73
C PRO A 169 -12.45 -15.26 0.56
N ARG A 170 -11.44 -16.11 0.73
CA ARG A 170 -11.09 -17.18 -0.21
C ARG A 170 -11.14 -18.53 0.47
N PRO A 171 -11.71 -19.56 -0.18
CA PRO A 171 -11.76 -20.88 0.40
C PRO A 171 -10.35 -21.46 0.58
N TYR A 172 -10.13 -22.13 1.71
CA TYR A 172 -9.00 -23.05 1.87
C TYR A 172 -9.16 -24.24 0.93
N ARG A 173 -8.06 -24.71 0.34
CA ARG A 173 -8.05 -25.83 -0.61
C ARG A 173 -8.43 -27.15 0.05
N SER A 174 -8.17 -27.28 1.34
CA SER A 174 -8.46 -28.48 2.12
C SER A 174 -8.67 -28.18 3.60
N GLY A 175 -9.23 -29.16 4.33
CA GLY A 175 -9.31 -29.10 5.79
C GLY A 175 -7.92 -29.02 6.46
N LEU A 176 -6.90 -29.64 5.87
CA LEU A 176 -5.52 -29.57 6.35
C LEU A 176 -4.97 -28.14 6.25
N GLU A 177 -5.15 -27.45 5.12
CA GLU A 177 -4.69 -26.06 4.97
C GLU A 177 -5.36 -25.14 6.00
N ARG A 178 -6.67 -25.32 6.23
CA ARG A 178 -7.40 -24.59 7.27
C ARG A 178 -6.84 -24.86 8.67
N ALA A 179 -6.52 -26.11 8.98
CA ALA A 179 -5.91 -26.47 10.27
C ALA A 179 -4.53 -25.83 10.44
N LEU A 180 -3.69 -25.87 9.40
CA LEU A 180 -2.39 -25.22 9.39
C LEU A 180 -2.50 -23.70 9.58
N ALA A 181 -3.47 -23.05 8.94
CA ALA A 181 -3.70 -21.61 9.13
C ALA A 181 -4.06 -21.25 10.57
N ARG A 182 -4.89 -22.07 11.23
CA ARG A 182 -5.23 -21.90 12.65
C ARG A 182 -4.03 -22.10 13.57
N LEU A 183 -3.25 -23.17 13.35
CA LEU A 183 -2.04 -23.46 14.12
C LEU A 183 -0.99 -22.36 13.95
N TYR A 184 -0.81 -21.88 12.71
CA TYR A 184 0.08 -20.77 12.42
C TYR A 184 -0.35 -19.48 13.13
N GLY A 185 -1.66 -19.17 13.15
CA GLY A 185 -2.20 -18.06 13.91
C GLY A 185 -1.93 -18.16 15.42
N ALA A 186 -2.07 -19.35 16.00
CA ALA A 186 -1.75 -19.59 17.40
C ALA A 186 -0.24 -19.46 17.69
N ALA A 187 0.61 -19.95 16.78
CA ALA A 187 2.06 -19.80 16.88
C ALA A 187 2.47 -18.32 16.81
N LEU A 188 1.87 -17.54 15.92
CA LEU A 188 2.09 -16.08 15.84
C LEU A 188 1.72 -15.38 17.15
N ASP A 189 0.64 -15.82 17.81
CA ASP A 189 0.23 -15.29 19.10
C ASP A 189 1.21 -15.67 20.21
N ALA A 190 1.67 -16.92 20.24
CA ALA A 190 2.68 -17.37 21.19
C ALA A 190 4.02 -16.61 21.05
N CYS A 191 4.40 -16.21 19.82
CA CYS A 191 5.60 -15.42 19.58
C CYS A 191 5.49 -13.95 20.03
N GLY A 192 4.31 -13.47 20.43
CA GLY A 192 4.11 -12.11 20.95
C GLY A 192 4.59 -11.01 19.99
N THR A 193 5.62 -10.26 20.40
CA THR A 193 6.21 -9.15 19.62
C THR A 193 7.27 -9.59 18.62
N GLN A 194 7.64 -10.89 18.60
CA GLN A 194 8.69 -11.44 17.74
C GLN A 194 8.15 -12.52 16.76
N PRO A 195 7.06 -12.28 16.02
CA PRO A 195 6.51 -13.28 15.10
C PRO A 195 7.44 -13.64 13.93
N CYS A 196 8.49 -12.84 13.66
CA CYS A 196 9.53 -13.19 12.69
C CYS A 196 10.33 -14.45 13.04
N LEU A 197 10.25 -14.95 14.27
CA LEU A 197 10.85 -16.22 14.66
C LEU A 197 10.26 -17.40 13.85
N LEU A 198 9.05 -17.23 13.32
CA LEU A 198 8.39 -18.23 12.46
C LEU A 198 8.87 -18.19 11.00
N ARG A 199 9.86 -17.37 10.62
CA ARG A 199 10.41 -17.34 9.25
C ARG A 199 10.80 -18.72 8.68
N PRO A 200 11.36 -19.66 9.46
CA PRO A 200 11.59 -21.02 8.95
C PRO A 200 10.28 -21.73 8.56
N ILE A 201 9.21 -21.52 9.33
CA ILE A 201 7.87 -22.05 9.03
C ILE A 201 7.27 -21.34 7.81
N ASP A 202 7.45 -20.02 7.68
CA ASP A 202 7.03 -19.25 6.49
C ASP A 202 7.62 -19.86 5.20
N LEU A 203 8.89 -20.27 5.25
CA LEU A 203 9.55 -20.94 4.13
C LEU A 203 8.92 -22.31 3.82
N LEU A 204 8.63 -23.11 4.85
CA LEU A 204 7.94 -24.40 4.65
C LEU A 204 6.55 -24.21 4.03
N LEU A 205 5.76 -23.26 4.55
CA LEU A 205 4.44 -22.94 4.00
C LEU A 205 4.53 -22.47 2.55
N ARG A 206 5.56 -21.69 2.20
CA ARG A 206 5.84 -21.28 0.83
C ARG A 206 6.13 -22.46 -0.09
N LEU A 207 6.95 -23.42 0.36
CA LEU A 207 7.27 -24.63 -0.41
C LEU A 207 6.04 -25.51 -0.65
N LEU A 208 5.07 -25.48 0.26
CA LEU A 208 3.75 -26.13 0.10
C LEU A 208 2.79 -25.33 -0.79
N GLY A 209 3.23 -24.23 -1.40
CA GLY A 209 2.42 -23.39 -2.30
C GLY A 209 1.40 -22.49 -1.58
N MET A 210 1.50 -22.34 -0.25
CA MET A 210 0.67 -21.42 0.52
C MET A 210 1.20 -19.99 0.39
N ARG A 211 0.34 -19.00 0.59
CA ARG A 211 0.67 -17.57 0.41
C ARG A 211 0.13 -16.66 1.53
N TRP A 212 -0.60 -17.23 2.49
CA TRP A 212 -1.29 -16.49 3.54
C TRP A 212 -0.45 -16.30 4.82
N TYR A 213 0.85 -16.57 4.83
CA TYR A 213 1.72 -16.53 6.03
C TYR A 213 2.40 -15.17 6.26
N GLY A 214 3.19 -15.08 7.33
CA GLY A 214 4.04 -13.94 7.67
C GLY A 214 3.23 -12.69 8.02
N TYR A 215 3.74 -11.53 7.62
CA TYR A 215 3.04 -10.27 7.81
C TYR A 215 1.71 -10.19 7.03
N THR A 216 1.52 -10.98 5.97
CA THR A 216 0.24 -11.04 5.25
C THR A 216 -0.86 -11.59 6.14
N PHE A 217 -0.61 -12.72 6.82
CA PHE A 217 -1.54 -13.31 7.79
C PHE A 217 -1.94 -12.29 8.86
N LEU A 218 -0.91 -11.67 9.46
CA LEU A 218 -1.10 -10.78 10.60
C LEU A 218 -1.79 -9.48 10.19
N SER A 219 -1.43 -8.92 9.03
CA SER A 219 -2.10 -7.75 8.44
C SER A 219 -3.59 -8.03 8.24
N ASN A 220 -3.93 -9.16 7.61
CA ASN A 220 -5.32 -9.51 7.35
C ASN A 220 -6.11 -9.64 8.67
N ARG A 221 -5.56 -10.36 9.65
CA ARG A 221 -6.20 -10.52 10.96
C ARG A 221 -6.42 -9.17 11.67
N LEU A 222 -5.42 -8.29 11.68
CA LEU A 222 -5.51 -6.98 12.35
C LEU A 222 -6.56 -6.08 11.70
N TRP A 223 -6.62 -6.05 10.37
CA TRP A 223 -7.66 -5.29 9.67
C TRP A 223 -9.04 -5.90 9.83
N THR A 224 -9.19 -7.23 9.74
CA THR A 224 -10.48 -7.88 9.97
C THR A 224 -11.00 -7.57 11.37
N SER A 225 -10.16 -7.58 12.40
CA SER A 225 -10.58 -7.22 13.77
C SER A 225 -10.87 -5.74 13.98
N THR A 226 -10.38 -4.85 13.11
CA THR A 226 -10.58 -3.39 13.25
C THR A 226 -11.72 -2.87 12.37
N THR A 227 -12.09 -3.61 11.33
CA THR A 227 -13.12 -3.24 10.35
C THR A 227 -14.45 -4.00 10.55
N SER A 228 -14.47 -5.00 11.44
CA SER A 228 -15.71 -5.72 11.83
C SER A 228 -16.50 -5.01 12.92
#